data_AF-A0A963WB84-F1
#
_entry.id   AF-A0A963WB84-F1
#
_cell.length_a   1.000
_cell.length_b   1.000
_cell.length_c   1.000
_cell.angle_alpha   90.00
_cell.angle_beta   90.00
_cell.angle_gamma   90.00
#
_symmetry.space_group_name_H-M   'P 1'
#
loop_
_entity.id
_entity.type
_entity.pdbx_description
1 polymer ?
#
loop_
_entity_poly.entity_id
_entity_poly.type
_entity_poly.pdbx_seq_one_letter_code
_entity_poly.pdbx_strand_id
1 'polypeptide(L)'
;MENALARTGVWFVLLLLALAAVAGAQDWAFSAHMTIVALAAFIGMIATVWRTEVDSVTRAVLRTPVDQTKYDDDPIRWGVIATVFWGMAGFAAGLFIALQLAFPQLNFEPYLNFGRLRPLHTSAVIFAFGGNALIATSFYVVQRTCRARLAFPALARFVFWGYQL
;
A
#
# COMPACT_ATOMS: atom_id res chain seq x y z
N MET A 1 -15.33 -9.28 -23.45
CA MET A 1 -15.75 -10.12 -22.30
C MET A 1 -14.64 -11.07 -21.83
N GLU A 2 -13.88 -11.74 -22.72
CA GLU A 2 -12.79 -12.66 -22.31
C GLU A 2 -11.76 -12.06 -21.34
N ASN A 3 -11.27 -10.84 -21.59
CA ASN A 3 -10.30 -10.20 -20.71
C ASN A 3 -10.86 -9.83 -19.32
N ALA A 4 -12.19 -9.66 -19.20
CA ALA A 4 -12.83 -9.39 -17.92
C ALA A 4 -12.92 -10.67 -17.09
N LEU A 5 -13.41 -11.76 -17.71
CA LEU A 5 -13.46 -13.08 -17.08
C LEU A 5 -12.09 -13.56 -16.65
N ALA A 6 -11.06 -13.38 -17.48
CA ALA A 6 -9.69 -13.72 -17.12
C ALA A 6 -9.17 -12.91 -15.91
N ARG A 7 -9.44 -11.60 -15.86
CA ARG A 7 -9.02 -10.72 -14.75
C ARG A 7 -9.76 -11.05 -13.45
N THR A 8 -11.07 -11.26 -13.51
CA THR A 8 -11.87 -11.68 -12.36
C THR A 8 -11.46 -13.08 -11.90
N GLY A 9 -11.13 -13.98 -12.83
CA GLY A 9 -10.59 -15.30 -12.55
C GLY A 9 -9.28 -15.27 -11.77
N VAL A 10 -8.36 -14.36 -12.10
CA VAL A 10 -7.10 -14.18 -11.33
C VAL A 10 -7.39 -13.79 -9.88
N TRP A 11 -8.27 -12.80 -9.66
CA TRP A 11 -8.66 -12.40 -8.30
C TRP A 11 -9.34 -13.52 -7.52
N PHE A 12 -10.19 -14.30 -8.19
CA PHE A 12 -10.88 -15.44 -7.58
C PHE A 12 -9.90 -16.55 -7.18
N VAL A 13 -8.94 -16.90 -8.05
CA VAL A 13 -7.90 -17.88 -7.71
C VAL A 13 -7.04 -17.39 -6.54
N LEU A 14 -6.62 -16.11 -6.55
CA LEU A 14 -5.88 -15.51 -5.44
C LEU A 14 -6.68 -15.55 -4.13
N LEU A 15 -7.98 -15.27 -4.18
CA LEU A 15 -8.87 -15.35 -3.03
C LEU A 15 -8.94 -16.78 -2.47
N LEU A 16 -9.12 -17.79 -3.33
CA LEU A 16 -9.17 -19.20 -2.89
C LEU A 16 -7.84 -19.65 -2.29
N LEU A 17 -6.72 -19.27 -2.90
CA LEU A 17 -5.38 -19.56 -2.36
C LEU A 17 -5.17 -18.88 -1.01
N ALA A 18 -5.58 -17.62 -0.87
CA ALA A 18 -5.47 -16.89 0.39
C ALA A 18 -6.35 -17.52 1.48
N LEU A 19 -7.58 -17.91 1.18
CA LEU A 19 -8.48 -18.59 2.13
C LEU A 19 -7.96 -19.98 2.52
N ALA A 20 -7.40 -20.74 1.58
CA ALA A 20 -6.74 -22.00 1.87
C ALA A 20 -5.52 -21.81 2.78
N ALA A 21 -4.73 -20.76 2.55
CA ALA A 21 -3.60 -20.41 3.41
C ALA A 21 -4.03 -19.93 4.80
N VAL A 22 -5.15 -19.21 4.93
CA VAL A 22 -5.75 -18.86 6.23
C VAL A 22 -6.17 -20.13 6.98
N ALA A 23 -6.84 -21.07 6.31
CA ALA A 23 -7.33 -22.30 6.92
C ALA A 23 -6.19 -23.27 7.31
N GLY A 24 -5.10 -23.28 6.55
CA GLY A 24 -3.90 -24.08 6.82
C GLY A 24 -2.87 -23.42 7.74
N ALA A 25 -3.10 -22.17 8.17
CA ALA A 25 -2.13 -21.40 8.95
C ALA A 25 -1.88 -22.04 10.32
N GLN A 26 -0.61 -22.23 10.66
CA GLN A 26 -0.19 -22.74 11.98
C GLN A 26 -0.01 -21.62 13.01
N ASP A 27 0.27 -20.40 12.54
CA ASP A 27 0.47 -19.23 13.38
C ASP A 27 -0.53 -18.11 13.08
N TRP A 28 -0.85 -17.33 14.12
CA TRP A 28 -1.84 -16.26 14.03
C TRP A 28 -1.39 -15.13 13.11
N ALA A 29 -0.09 -14.85 13.03
CA ALA A 29 0.45 -13.73 12.27
C ALA A 29 0.31 -13.99 10.77
N PHE A 30 0.67 -15.18 10.31
CA PHE A 30 0.48 -15.62 8.94
C PHE A 30 -1.01 -15.64 8.57
N SER A 31 -1.87 -16.21 9.44
CA SER A 31 -3.32 -16.21 9.22
C SER A 31 -3.89 -14.80 9.05
N ALA A 32 -3.44 -13.85 9.87
CA ALA A 32 -3.85 -12.45 9.76
C ALA A 32 -3.42 -11.82 8.42
N HIS A 33 -2.18 -12.02 7.98
CA HIS A 33 -1.70 -11.50 6.69
C HIS A 33 -2.45 -12.13 5.51
N MET A 34 -2.68 -13.44 5.54
CA MET A 34 -3.45 -14.11 4.50
C MET A 34 -4.92 -13.67 4.48
N THR A 35 -5.48 -13.29 5.64
CA THR A 35 -6.82 -12.69 5.72
C THR A 35 -6.86 -11.31 5.05
N ILE A 36 -5.83 -10.47 5.27
CA ILE A 36 -5.72 -9.17 4.59
C ILE A 36 -5.64 -9.37 3.07
N VAL A 37 -4.82 -10.33 2.60
CA VAL A 37 -4.71 -10.66 1.19
C VAL A 37 -6.04 -11.17 0.63
N ALA A 38 -6.76 -12.01 1.37
CA ALA A 38 -8.08 -12.50 0.96
C ALA A 38 -9.09 -11.34 0.83
N LEU A 39 -9.14 -10.43 1.80
CA LEU A 39 -10.01 -9.24 1.73
C LEU A 39 -9.63 -8.34 0.54
N ALA A 40 -8.35 -8.10 0.32
CA ALA A 40 -7.88 -7.31 -0.82
C ALA A 40 -8.23 -7.97 -2.16
N ALA A 41 -8.08 -9.29 -2.27
CA ALA A 41 -8.45 -10.05 -3.47
C ALA A 41 -9.95 -10.02 -3.72
N PHE A 42 -10.77 -10.13 -2.66
CA PHE A 42 -12.22 -10.02 -2.76
C PHE A 42 -12.67 -8.63 -3.20
N ILE A 43 -12.11 -7.57 -2.59
CA ILE A 43 -12.36 -6.18 -3.01
C ILE A 43 -11.91 -5.96 -4.46
N GLY A 44 -10.75 -6.50 -4.85
CA GLY A 44 -10.25 -6.45 -6.23
C GLY A 44 -11.18 -7.16 -7.21
N MET A 45 -11.72 -8.32 -6.84
CA MET A 45 -12.71 -9.06 -7.63
C MET A 45 -13.99 -8.22 -7.83
N ILE A 46 -14.57 -7.69 -6.75
CA ILE A 46 -15.74 -6.81 -6.82
C ILE A 46 -15.41 -5.58 -7.69
N ALA A 47 -14.33 -4.86 -7.40
CA ALA A 47 -13.96 -3.66 -8.14
C ALA A 47 -13.76 -3.94 -9.63
N THR A 48 -13.21 -5.09 -10.02
CA THR A 48 -13.05 -5.43 -11.45
C THR A 48 -14.38 -5.70 -12.14
N VAL A 49 -15.32 -6.41 -11.50
CA VAL A 49 -16.67 -6.63 -12.04
C VAL A 49 -17.38 -5.29 -12.22
N TRP A 50 -17.39 -4.45 -11.19
CA TRP A 50 -18.06 -3.16 -11.20
C TRP A 50 -17.44 -2.18 -12.20
N ARG A 51 -16.10 -2.20 -12.35
CA ARG A 51 -15.40 -1.36 -13.34
C ARG A 51 -15.64 -1.81 -14.77
N THR A 52 -15.90 -3.10 -15.05
CA THR A 52 -16.19 -3.53 -16.42
C THR A 52 -17.50 -2.97 -16.95
N GLU A 53 -18.49 -2.80 -16.08
CA GLU A 53 -19.75 -2.15 -16.43
C GLU A 53 -19.54 -0.65 -16.67
N VAL A 54 -18.81 0.05 -15.81
CA VAL A 54 -18.54 1.50 -15.93
C VAL A 54 -17.59 1.84 -17.10
N ASP A 55 -16.55 1.03 -17.35
CA ASP A 55 -15.60 1.22 -18.46
C ASP A 55 -16.27 1.03 -19.82
N SER A 56 -17.30 0.18 -19.91
CA SER A 56 -18.02 -0.06 -21.17
C SER A 56 -18.74 1.19 -21.67
N VAL A 57 -19.27 2.00 -20.74
CA VAL A 57 -19.97 3.26 -21.04
C VAL A 57 -18.98 4.41 -21.21
N THR A 58 -17.97 4.52 -20.35
CA THR A 58 -17.02 5.65 -20.36
C THR A 58 -16.05 5.61 -21.54
N ARG A 59 -15.56 4.43 -21.94
CA ARG A 59 -14.66 4.28 -23.10
C ARG A 59 -15.37 4.54 -24.44
N ALA A 60 -16.70 4.46 -24.49
CA ALA A 60 -17.47 4.79 -25.70
C ALA A 60 -17.48 6.31 -25.97
N VAL A 61 -17.28 7.14 -24.94
CA VAL A 61 -17.43 8.61 -25.05
C VAL A 61 -16.09 9.36 -24.97
N LEU A 62 -15.09 8.88 -24.20
CA LEU A 62 -13.92 9.71 -23.82
C LEU A 62 -12.56 8.99 -23.94
N ARG A 63 -12.28 8.25 -25.02
CA ARG A 63 -10.92 7.71 -25.25
C ARG A 63 -9.92 8.83 -25.55
N THR A 64 -9.39 9.46 -24.51
CA THR A 64 -8.20 10.28 -24.62
C THR A 64 -6.98 9.36 -24.52
N PRO A 65 -6.10 9.31 -25.54
CA PRO A 65 -4.84 8.57 -25.45
C PRO A 65 -4.04 9.04 -24.23
N VAL A 66 -3.40 8.12 -23.51
CA VAL A 66 -2.49 8.49 -22.41
C VAL A 66 -1.34 9.29 -23.03
N ASP A 67 -1.25 10.56 -22.68
CA ASP A 67 -0.22 11.45 -23.16
C ASP A 67 1.14 11.06 -22.57
N GLN A 68 1.95 10.41 -23.40
CA GLN A 68 3.27 9.90 -23.04
C GLN A 68 4.30 11.03 -22.83
N THR A 69 3.98 12.26 -23.23
CA THR A 69 4.85 13.43 -23.02
C THR A 69 4.79 13.96 -21.59
N LYS A 70 3.78 13.53 -20.81
CA LYS A 70 3.60 13.93 -19.40
C LYS A 70 4.27 12.94 -18.45
N TYR A 71 4.80 13.45 -17.35
CA TYR A 71 5.31 12.64 -16.25
C TYR A 71 4.20 11.84 -15.56
N ASP A 72 4.58 10.70 -14.96
CA ASP A 72 3.69 9.89 -14.12
C ASP A 72 3.78 10.37 -12.68
N ASP A 73 2.89 11.28 -12.31
CA ASP A 73 2.89 11.92 -10.99
C ASP A 73 1.93 11.28 -9.98
N ASP A 74 1.11 10.31 -10.40
CA ASP A 74 0.16 9.66 -9.51
C ASP A 74 0.86 8.94 -8.33
N PRO A 75 1.90 8.09 -8.56
CA PRO A 75 2.56 7.41 -7.45
C PRO A 75 3.30 8.38 -6.53
N ILE A 76 3.77 9.51 -7.06
CA ILE A 76 4.43 10.56 -6.27
C ILE A 76 3.43 11.25 -5.35
N ARG A 77 2.24 11.60 -5.87
CA ARG A 77 1.17 12.21 -5.08
C ARG A 77 0.73 11.30 -3.94
N TRP A 78 0.51 10.02 -4.21
CA TRP A 78 0.16 9.05 -3.17
C TRP A 78 1.31 8.86 -2.17
N GLY A 79 2.55 8.80 -2.66
CA GLY A 79 3.76 8.72 -1.84
C GLY A 79 3.93 9.89 -0.88
N VAL A 80 3.65 11.12 -1.31
CA VAL A 80 3.71 12.30 -0.44
C VAL A 80 2.64 12.24 0.65
N ILE A 81 1.42 11.83 0.31
CA ILE A 81 0.34 11.65 1.30
C ILE A 81 0.72 10.57 2.32
N ALA A 82 1.21 9.43 1.85
CA ALA A 82 1.67 8.33 2.71
C ALA A 82 2.85 8.75 3.60
N THR A 83 3.79 9.53 3.06
CA THR A 83 4.92 10.08 3.83
C THR A 83 4.42 10.92 5.00
N VAL A 84 3.50 11.86 4.76
CA VAL A 84 2.96 12.72 5.84
C VAL A 84 2.20 11.87 6.86
N PHE A 85 1.37 10.93 6.40
CA PHE A 85 0.63 10.02 7.27
C PHE A 85 1.55 9.22 8.20
N TRP A 86 2.56 8.54 7.63
CA TRP A 86 3.50 7.74 8.41
C TRP A 86 4.44 8.60 9.26
N GLY A 87 4.76 9.82 8.83
CA GLY A 87 5.47 10.79 9.65
C GLY A 87 4.70 11.13 10.91
N MET A 88 3.41 11.45 10.79
CA MET A 88 2.54 11.69 11.95
C MET A 88 2.44 10.46 12.86
N ALA A 89 2.19 9.27 12.30
CA ALA A 89 2.09 8.03 13.09
C ALA A 89 3.40 7.69 13.82
N GLY A 90 4.53 7.77 13.12
CA GLY A 90 5.86 7.50 13.67
C GLY A 90 6.24 8.50 14.77
N PHE A 91 6.03 9.79 14.56
CA PHE A 91 6.32 10.80 15.57
C PHE A 91 5.37 10.75 16.77
N ALA A 92 4.08 10.43 16.56
CA ALA A 92 3.14 10.21 17.65
C ALA A 92 3.54 8.99 18.51
N ALA A 93 3.95 7.88 17.89
CA ALA A 93 4.50 6.73 18.62
C ALA A 93 5.78 7.09 19.38
N GLY A 94 6.64 7.92 18.77
CA GLY A 94 7.87 8.45 19.39
C GLY A 94 7.59 9.30 20.64
N LEU A 95 6.60 10.19 20.54
CA LEU A 95 6.14 10.98 21.67
C LEU A 95 5.57 10.09 22.77
N PHE A 96 4.78 9.08 22.41
CA PHE A 96 4.18 8.16 23.37
C PHE A 96 5.25 7.35 24.13
N ILE A 97 6.24 6.78 23.45
CA ILE A 97 7.33 6.05 24.14
C ILE A 97 8.21 6.98 24.97
N ALA A 98 8.36 8.26 24.59
CA ALA A 98 9.03 9.25 25.42
C ALA A 98 8.25 9.52 26.72
N LEU A 99 6.91 9.60 26.63
CA LEU A 99 6.04 9.73 27.80
C LEU A 99 6.10 8.49 28.70
N GLN A 100 6.28 7.29 28.16
CA GLN A 100 6.47 6.07 28.95
C GLN A 100 7.76 6.08 29.78
N LEU A 101 8.82 6.76 29.30
CA LEU A 101 10.05 6.95 30.06
C LEU A 101 9.88 7.97 31.20
N ALA A 102 9.04 9.00 30.99
CA ALA A 102 8.74 10.00 32.01
C ALA A 102 7.72 9.49 33.06
N PHE A 103 6.71 8.75 32.61
CA PHE A 103 5.60 8.23 33.41
C PHE A 103 5.45 6.72 33.15
N PRO A 104 6.14 5.87 33.95
CA PRO A 104 6.14 4.42 33.75
C PRO A 104 4.74 3.77 33.76
N GLN A 105 3.75 4.42 34.38
CA GLN A 105 2.34 3.98 34.43
C GLN A 105 1.67 3.92 33.05
N LEU A 106 2.23 4.57 32.03
CA LEU A 106 1.73 4.54 30.65
C LEU A 106 2.15 3.27 29.87
N ASN A 107 2.83 2.32 30.53
CA ASN A 107 3.15 1.01 29.95
C ASN A 107 1.96 0.06 30.11
N PHE A 108 1.08 0.00 29.11
CA PHE A 108 -0.08 -0.92 29.12
C PHE A 108 0.26 -2.25 28.44
N GLU A 109 0.18 -3.34 29.20
CA GLU A 109 0.39 -4.68 28.68
C GLU A 109 -0.86 -5.25 27.98
N PRO A 110 -0.69 -6.16 26.99
CA PRO A 110 0.59 -6.65 26.46
C PRO A 110 1.09 -5.86 25.24
N TYR A 111 0.31 -4.95 24.67
CA TYR A 111 0.59 -4.38 23.34
C TYR A 111 1.28 -3.01 23.37
N LEU A 112 0.91 -2.14 24.31
CA LEU A 112 1.40 -0.76 24.38
C LEU A 112 2.53 -0.62 25.42
N ASN A 113 3.39 -1.62 25.57
CA ASN A 113 4.58 -1.49 26.42
C ASN A 113 5.77 -0.92 25.62
N PHE A 114 6.67 -0.24 26.32
CA PHE A 114 7.85 0.41 25.72
C PHE A 114 8.70 -0.55 24.88
N GLY A 115 8.88 -1.79 25.33
CA GLY A 115 9.68 -2.79 24.64
C GLY A 115 9.17 -3.14 23.24
N ARG A 116 7.85 -3.12 23.03
CA ARG A 116 7.22 -3.38 21.72
C ARG A 116 7.02 -2.13 20.88
N LEU A 117 6.67 -1.01 21.51
CA LEU A 117 6.42 0.24 20.80
C LEU A 117 7.69 0.92 20.29
N ARG A 118 8.85 0.68 20.91
CA ARG A 118 10.12 1.24 20.42
C ARG A 118 10.49 0.71 19.04
N PRO A 119 10.54 -0.62 18.79
CA PRO A 119 10.73 -1.14 17.43
C PRO A 119 9.67 -0.65 16.45
N LEU A 120 8.40 -0.53 16.88
CA LEU A 120 7.33 0.01 16.05
C LEU A 120 7.61 1.46 15.62
N HIS A 121 7.96 2.34 16.58
CA HIS A 121 8.35 3.73 16.31
C HIS A 121 9.52 3.81 15.33
N THR A 122 10.60 3.05 15.59
CA THR A 122 11.79 3.07 14.74
C THR A 122 11.47 2.64 13.31
N SER A 123 10.75 1.52 13.13
CA SER A 123 10.35 1.06 11.80
C SER A 123 9.39 2.04 11.10
N ALA A 124 8.45 2.63 11.84
CA ALA A 124 7.52 3.62 11.29
C ALA A 124 8.24 4.90 10.84
N VAL A 125 9.21 5.41 11.60
CA VAL A 125 9.95 6.63 11.22
C VAL A 125 10.97 6.35 10.12
N ILE A 126 11.72 5.24 10.18
CA ILE A 126 12.78 4.97 9.21
C ILE A 126 12.19 4.46 7.89
N PHE A 127 11.44 3.37 7.94
CA PHE A 127 10.92 2.72 6.73
C PHE A 127 9.63 3.37 6.27
N ALA A 128 8.60 3.45 7.12
CA ALA A 128 7.33 3.95 6.65
C ALA A 128 7.40 5.45 6.26
N PHE A 129 7.91 6.33 7.12
CA PHE A 129 8.10 7.74 6.79
C PHE A 129 9.28 7.96 5.84
N GLY A 130 10.50 7.62 6.26
CA GLY A 130 11.71 7.87 5.48
C GLY A 130 11.73 7.14 4.14
N GLY A 131 11.29 5.90 4.10
CA GLY A 131 11.21 5.12 2.86
C GLY A 131 10.16 5.64 1.88
N ASN A 132 8.96 6.02 2.34
CA ASN A 132 7.98 6.67 1.45
C ASN A 132 8.53 8.00 0.90
N ALA A 133 9.23 8.78 1.75
CA ALA A 133 9.87 10.02 1.32
C ALA A 133 10.91 9.75 0.21
N LEU A 134 11.76 8.74 0.38
CA LEU A 134 12.77 8.35 -0.60
C LEU A 134 12.16 7.82 -1.90
N ILE A 135 11.11 7.00 -1.84
CA ILE A 135 10.44 6.48 -3.03
C ILE A 135 9.80 7.63 -3.82
N ALA A 136 9.03 8.49 -3.16
CA ALA A 136 8.34 9.61 -3.79
C ALA A 136 9.34 10.60 -4.41
N THR A 137 10.38 10.97 -3.67
CA THR A 137 11.44 11.86 -4.18
C THR A 137 12.23 11.22 -5.32
N SER A 138 12.57 9.94 -5.25
CA SER A 138 13.27 9.24 -6.34
C SER A 138 12.43 9.22 -7.62
N PHE A 139 11.15 8.85 -7.54
CA PHE A 139 10.24 8.85 -8.68
C PHE A 139 10.04 10.25 -9.27
N TYR A 140 10.01 11.27 -8.42
CA TYR A 140 9.93 12.65 -8.89
C TYR A 140 11.22 13.07 -9.58
N VAL A 141 12.35 13.00 -8.88
CA VAL A 141 13.65 13.51 -9.34
C VAL A 141 14.08 12.83 -10.64
N VAL A 142 14.04 11.49 -10.72
CA VAL A 142 14.51 10.75 -11.90
C VAL A 142 13.79 11.17 -13.18
N GLN A 143 12.48 11.45 -13.09
CA GLN A 143 11.71 11.87 -14.25
C GLN A 143 12.15 13.25 -14.76
N ARG A 144 12.46 14.17 -13.85
CA ARG A 144 12.80 15.56 -14.20
C ARG A 144 14.26 15.72 -14.59
N THR A 145 15.16 14.96 -13.99
CA THR A 145 16.59 15.01 -14.31
C THR A 145 16.87 14.33 -15.65
N CYS A 146 16.21 13.21 -15.95
CA CYS A 146 16.33 12.52 -17.24
C CYS A 146 15.38 13.06 -18.32
N ARG A 147 14.44 13.95 -17.95
CA ARG A 147 13.36 14.46 -18.83
C ARG A 147 12.58 13.33 -19.51
N ALA A 148 12.33 12.26 -18.77
CA ALA A 148 11.66 11.06 -19.26
C ALA A 148 10.58 10.63 -18.27
N ARG A 149 9.47 10.09 -18.78
CA ARG A 149 8.44 9.46 -17.94
C ARG A 149 8.99 8.21 -17.27
N LEU A 150 8.48 7.89 -16.08
CA LEU A 150 8.90 6.70 -15.32
C LEU A 150 8.77 5.41 -16.15
N ALA A 151 9.83 4.61 -16.18
CA ALA A 151 9.83 3.32 -16.84
C ALA A 151 8.89 2.35 -16.10
N PHE A 152 8.10 1.57 -16.86
CA PHE A 152 7.14 0.59 -16.34
C PHE A 152 6.16 1.15 -15.28
N PRO A 153 5.17 1.97 -15.68
CA PRO A 153 4.19 2.58 -14.78
C PRO A 153 3.46 1.59 -13.85
N ALA A 154 3.23 0.36 -14.31
CA ALA A 154 2.60 -0.69 -13.50
C ALA A 154 3.52 -1.16 -12.35
N LEU A 155 4.82 -1.28 -12.60
CA LEU A 155 5.79 -1.70 -11.60
C LEU A 155 5.95 -0.63 -10.51
N ALA A 156 5.91 0.66 -10.87
CA ALA A 156 5.94 1.75 -9.90
C ALA A 156 4.75 1.70 -8.91
N ARG A 157 3.56 1.36 -9.43
CA ARG A 157 2.36 1.17 -8.61
C ARG A 157 2.47 -0.09 -7.74
N PHE A 158 3.06 -1.16 -8.25
CA PHE A 158 3.38 -2.35 -7.46
C PHE A 158 4.34 -2.03 -6.31
N VAL A 159 5.43 -1.29 -6.57
CA VAL A 159 6.37 -0.87 -5.53
C VAL A 159 5.66 -0.02 -4.47
N PHE A 160 4.85 0.96 -4.88
CA PHE A 160 4.12 1.80 -3.93
C PHE A 160 3.19 0.98 -3.02
N TRP A 161 2.28 0.18 -3.60
CA TRP A 161 1.33 -0.59 -2.79
C TRP A 161 1.99 -1.72 -2.01
N GLY A 162 3.01 -2.35 -2.58
CA GLY A 162 3.84 -3.34 -1.89
C GLY A 162 4.58 -2.75 -0.70
N TYR A 163 4.94 -1.46 -0.74
CA TYR A 163 5.57 -0.78 0.39
C TYR A 163 4.59 -0.40 1.52
N GLN A 164 3.27 -0.38 1.24
CA GLN A 164 2.25 -0.13 2.26
C GLN A 164 1.71 -1.41 2.91
N LEU A 165 2.07 -2.58 2.38
CA LEU A 165 1.74 -3.89 2.94
C LEU A 165 2.73 -4.25 4.05
#